data_AF-A0A2S5REI7-F1
#
_entry.id   AF-A0A2S5REI7-F1
#
_cell.length_a   1.000
_cell.length_b   1.000
_cell.length_c   1.000
_cell.angle_alpha   90.00
_cell.angle_beta   90.00
_cell.angle_gamma   90.00
#
_symmetry.space_group_name_H-M   'P 1'
#
loop_
_entity.id
_entity.type
_entity.pdbx_description
1 polymer ?
#
loop_
_entity_poly.entity_id
_entity_poly.type
_entity_poly.pdbx_seq_one_letter_code
_entity_poly.pdbx_strand_id
1 'polypeptide(L)'
;MKTITDASTHALPNKKKHKNRKVNLYHLTKYFTKLILVDKAFLALSAIFVALTCVFAILVSTSEQKIVMLNWYFLINVVLLFVLLTRLVTYFLHNKFADQTLTIILQQKTPRIFVFTSIWLSIFLITTLLQCATSALIIGINVNNLPAVRYLFINLVMQVVSIIFIMAFISLITMLLKQQIISIILSFILLSIFLASLPQQLFNSKMETINITLVKEDKSEIRYKASEINHAFVLNENIKKGQIKFPHLSKYINDFYVNNKFTRSNYDEKEVLQNRLKMWNELGIINPNTETLLIDGKDNIDLKIKSVKLKEMVQDDKFTNKDVVNVSLTFKNAFKSIKDINQVYKQTTNKKHKLVLKDLIEFFGYYNTYLKTTLPKNATVEKVEHEFWKLNFREFGKYLSLQIGTEADSNSILKNDKAQKTIDNSLFLPYFVNNYYSQSKNDLLLFYNDVFDDQVYAQNYINLMNAFEKKMHTELFMRVLEENFINQTSDYVTITNAAIVNDQNYRDYVNYVDNHQLLTTLLFPASINSFFEEKAGKEWNKYWFALNTRSTIDFTNQDNFFFTKMKFKFANNPKTKKLTQVIKPNMNIYIYIQVGFFLIAMFGSAYIFVRKDLK
;
A
#
# COMPACT_ATOMS: atom_id res chain seq x y z
N MET A 1 -7.99 -82.27 -81.88
CA MET A 1 -6.87 -82.91 -81.16
C MET A 1 -6.39 -81.92 -80.10
N LYS A 2 -6.43 -82.35 -78.83
CA LYS A 2 -5.91 -81.78 -77.56
C LYS A 2 -5.17 -80.42 -77.53
N THR A 3 -5.67 -79.53 -76.64
CA THR A 3 -4.99 -78.74 -75.58
C THR A 3 -3.52 -78.31 -75.79
N ILE A 4 -3.10 -77.08 -75.46
CA ILE A 4 -2.90 -76.58 -74.08
C ILE A 4 -2.76 -75.04 -74.09
N THR A 5 -3.34 -74.42 -73.06
CA THR A 5 -3.16 -73.06 -72.53
C THR A 5 -1.72 -72.66 -72.26
N ASP A 6 -1.35 -71.39 -72.49
CA ASP A 6 -0.71 -70.62 -71.41
C ASP A 6 -0.80 -69.11 -71.60
N ALA A 7 -1.15 -68.48 -70.50
CA ALA A 7 -1.30 -67.05 -70.32
C ALA A 7 0.05 -66.42 -69.97
N SER A 8 0.39 -65.30 -70.60
CA SER A 8 1.32 -64.32 -70.00
C SER A 8 0.87 -62.90 -70.32
N THR A 9 -0.04 -62.40 -69.50
CA THR A 9 -0.27 -60.96 -69.32
C THR A 9 0.97 -60.32 -68.74
N HIS A 10 1.74 -59.60 -69.57
CA HIS A 10 2.73 -58.64 -69.10
C HIS A 10 2.01 -57.48 -68.40
N ALA A 11 1.89 -57.59 -67.08
CA ALA A 11 1.46 -56.50 -66.22
C ALA A 11 2.51 -55.38 -66.27
N LEU A 12 2.11 -54.20 -66.75
CA LEU A 12 2.82 -52.94 -66.56
C LEU A 12 3.15 -52.77 -65.07
N PRO A 13 4.37 -52.31 -64.71
CA PRO A 13 4.72 -52.10 -63.33
C PRO A 13 3.79 -51.05 -62.73
N ASN A 14 3.01 -51.51 -61.76
CA ASN A 14 2.07 -50.75 -60.97
C ASN A 14 2.82 -49.56 -60.36
N LYS A 15 2.70 -48.36 -60.96
CA LYS A 15 3.18 -47.10 -60.37
C LYS A 15 2.52 -46.98 -59.00
N LYS A 16 3.27 -47.32 -57.95
CA LYS A 16 2.89 -47.02 -56.56
C LYS A 16 2.55 -45.53 -56.51
N LYS A 17 1.26 -45.20 -56.51
CA LYS A 17 0.78 -43.87 -56.15
C LYS A 17 1.34 -43.60 -54.76
N HIS A 18 2.42 -42.80 -54.67
CA HIS A 18 2.83 -42.24 -53.41
C HIS A 18 1.60 -41.55 -52.82
N LYS A 19 1.06 -42.14 -51.76
CA LYS A 19 -0.05 -41.57 -51.00
C LYS A 19 0.46 -40.23 -50.49
N ASN A 20 0.10 -39.15 -51.19
CA ASN A 20 0.53 -37.78 -50.89
C ASN A 20 0.26 -37.50 -49.42
N ARG A 21 1.30 -37.56 -48.57
CA ARG A 21 1.19 -37.24 -47.15
C ARG A 21 0.87 -35.76 -47.06
N LYS A 22 -0.36 -35.44 -46.64
CA LYS A 22 -0.72 -34.06 -46.27
C LYS A 22 0.26 -33.60 -45.19
N VAL A 23 0.88 -32.44 -45.39
CA VAL A 23 1.79 -31.86 -44.40
C VAL A 23 0.95 -31.49 -43.17
N ASN A 24 1.30 -32.04 -42.02
CA ASN A 24 0.61 -31.77 -40.76
C ASN A 24 1.04 -30.40 -40.19
N LEU A 25 0.12 -29.71 -39.51
CA LEU A 25 0.35 -28.44 -38.80
C LEU A 25 1.56 -28.52 -37.84
N TYR A 26 1.74 -29.66 -37.17
CA TYR A 26 2.88 -29.91 -36.30
C TYR A 26 4.23 -29.82 -37.03
N HIS A 27 4.33 -30.38 -38.24
CA HIS A 27 5.57 -30.34 -39.02
C HIS A 27 5.90 -28.92 -39.49
N LEU A 28 4.89 -28.14 -39.88
CA LEU A 28 5.05 -26.72 -40.23
C LEU A 28 5.46 -25.88 -39.03
N THR A 29 4.80 -26.08 -37.89
CA THR A 29 5.13 -25.37 -36.64
C THR A 29 6.57 -25.70 -36.20
N LYS A 30 6.97 -26.97 -36.23
CA LYS A 30 8.36 -27.38 -35.95
C LYS A 30 9.36 -26.73 -36.91
N TYR A 31 9.04 -26.66 -38.19
CA TYR A 31 9.88 -26.03 -39.20
C TYR A 31 10.06 -24.54 -38.93
N PHE A 32 8.96 -23.79 -38.73
CA PHE A 32 9.03 -22.36 -38.44
C PHE A 32 9.72 -22.07 -37.10
N THR A 33 9.51 -22.91 -36.08
CA THR A 33 10.23 -22.82 -34.81
C THR A 33 11.73 -22.99 -35.00
N LYS A 34 12.18 -23.98 -35.78
CA LYS A 34 13.60 -24.16 -36.09
C LYS A 34 14.17 -22.95 -36.83
N LEU A 35 13.37 -22.37 -37.73
CA LEU A 35 13.77 -21.21 -38.52
C LEU A 35 13.97 -19.96 -37.64
N ILE A 36 13.13 -19.76 -36.62
CA ILE A 36 13.32 -18.71 -35.60
C ILE A 36 14.61 -18.91 -34.81
N LEU A 37 14.89 -20.13 -34.36
CA LEU A 37 16.07 -20.43 -33.52
C LEU A 37 17.41 -20.25 -34.24
N VAL A 38 17.42 -20.23 -35.57
CA VAL A 38 18.62 -20.00 -36.39
C VAL A 38 18.81 -18.50 -36.69
N ASP A 39 17.80 -17.66 -36.49
CA ASP A 39 17.93 -16.22 -36.72
C ASP A 39 18.85 -15.57 -35.67
N LYS A 40 20.00 -15.06 -36.14
CA LYS A 40 21.00 -14.40 -35.30
C LYS A 40 20.43 -13.19 -34.56
N ALA A 41 19.52 -12.45 -35.18
CA ALA A 41 18.90 -11.29 -34.56
C ALA A 41 17.98 -11.68 -33.39
N PHE A 42 17.19 -12.76 -33.56
CA PHE A 42 16.38 -13.34 -32.49
C PHE A 42 17.25 -13.81 -31.31
N LEU A 43 18.36 -14.51 -31.58
CA LEU A 43 19.28 -14.97 -30.54
C LEU A 43 19.91 -13.79 -29.77
N ALA A 44 20.33 -12.74 -30.48
CA ALA A 44 20.88 -11.54 -29.86
C ALA A 44 19.87 -10.82 -28.96
N LEU A 45 18.63 -10.61 -29.45
CA LEU A 45 17.56 -9.99 -28.66
C LEU A 45 17.19 -10.84 -27.44
N SER A 46 17.13 -12.16 -27.59
CA SER A 46 16.85 -13.08 -26.47
C SER A 46 17.96 -13.05 -25.42
N ALA A 47 19.23 -12.96 -25.84
CA ALA A 47 20.35 -12.82 -24.92
C ALA A 47 20.27 -11.50 -24.12
N ILE A 48 19.94 -10.38 -24.77
CA ILE A 48 19.71 -9.09 -24.10
C ILE A 48 18.55 -9.19 -23.10
N PHE A 49 17.46 -9.86 -23.49
CA PHE A 49 16.29 -10.07 -22.65
C PHE A 49 16.63 -10.83 -21.36
N VAL A 50 17.39 -11.94 -21.48
CA VAL A 50 17.85 -12.73 -20.34
C VAL A 50 18.83 -11.93 -19.48
N ALA A 51 19.79 -11.22 -20.09
CA ALA A 51 20.77 -10.41 -19.37
C ALA A 51 20.11 -9.32 -18.51
N LEU A 52 19.15 -8.57 -19.08
CA LEU A 52 18.40 -7.56 -18.35
C LEU A 52 17.56 -8.16 -17.23
N THR A 53 16.98 -9.34 -17.45
CA THR A 53 16.25 -10.06 -16.39
C THR A 53 17.17 -10.40 -15.21
N CYS A 54 18.39 -10.88 -15.48
CA CYS A 54 19.37 -11.16 -14.42
C CYS A 54 19.75 -9.89 -13.64
N VAL A 55 19.99 -8.77 -14.34
CA VAL A 55 20.29 -7.49 -13.70
C VAL A 55 19.16 -7.06 -12.77
N PHE A 56 17.91 -7.07 -13.25
CA PHE A 56 16.76 -6.74 -12.42
C PHE A 56 16.56 -7.71 -11.26
N ALA A 57 16.81 -9.00 -11.45
CA ALA A 57 16.69 -9.97 -10.38
C ALA A 57 17.64 -9.68 -9.19
N ILE A 58 18.86 -9.25 -9.48
CA ILE A 58 19.86 -8.83 -8.48
C ILE A 58 19.49 -7.48 -7.85
N LEU A 59 19.00 -6.52 -8.63
CA LEU A 59 18.56 -5.22 -8.10
C LEU A 59 17.37 -5.36 -7.15
N VAL A 60 16.41 -6.23 -7.48
CA VAL A 60 15.23 -6.49 -6.63
C VAL A 60 15.62 -7.20 -5.34
N SER A 61 16.62 -8.08 -5.36
CA SER A 61 17.03 -8.79 -4.15
C SER A 61 17.76 -7.88 -3.15
N THR A 62 18.48 -6.88 -3.64
CA THR A 62 19.28 -5.94 -2.82
C THR A 62 18.52 -4.67 -2.42
N SER A 63 17.52 -4.23 -3.19
CA SER A 63 16.81 -2.98 -2.94
C SER A 63 15.85 -3.06 -1.74
N GLU A 64 15.73 -1.95 -0.99
CA GLU A 64 14.65 -1.76 -0.01
C GLU A 64 13.29 -1.46 -0.68
N GLN A 65 13.29 -0.88 -1.89
CA GLN A 65 12.09 -0.51 -2.65
C GLN A 65 11.79 -1.51 -3.78
N LYS A 66 11.62 -2.78 -3.39
CA LYS A 66 11.52 -3.91 -4.33
C LYS A 66 10.39 -3.78 -5.34
N ILE A 67 9.20 -3.35 -4.91
CA ILE A 67 8.04 -3.14 -5.80
C ILE A 67 8.33 -2.06 -6.86
N VAL A 68 9.03 -0.98 -6.52
CA VAL A 68 9.39 0.08 -7.47
C VAL A 68 10.33 -0.46 -8.55
N MET A 69 11.32 -1.27 -8.16
CA MET A 69 12.24 -1.94 -9.09
C MET A 69 11.52 -2.96 -9.98
N LEU A 70 10.54 -3.67 -9.42
CA LEU A 70 9.71 -4.62 -10.17
C LEU A 70 8.75 -3.92 -11.16
N ASN A 71 8.27 -2.72 -10.84
CA ASN A 71 7.52 -1.85 -11.79
C ASN A 71 8.40 -1.46 -12.98
N TRP A 72 9.66 -1.11 -12.74
CA TRP A 72 10.62 -0.84 -13.81
C TRP A 72 10.91 -2.08 -14.67
N TYR A 73 11.10 -3.23 -14.02
CA TYR A 73 11.26 -4.50 -14.73
C TYR A 73 10.07 -4.80 -15.63
N PHE A 74 8.83 -4.61 -15.14
CA PHE A 74 7.63 -4.78 -15.95
C PHE A 74 7.65 -3.91 -17.21
N LEU A 75 7.90 -2.60 -17.07
CA LEU A 75 7.91 -1.67 -18.20
C LEU A 75 8.96 -2.05 -19.25
N ILE A 76 10.19 -2.34 -18.82
CA ILE A 76 11.27 -2.74 -19.72
C ILE A 76 10.97 -4.09 -20.38
N ASN A 77 10.38 -5.02 -19.64
CA ASN A 77 9.98 -6.32 -20.19
C ASN A 77 8.92 -6.16 -21.29
N VAL A 78 7.87 -5.34 -21.07
CA VAL A 78 6.87 -5.03 -22.11
C VAL A 78 7.54 -4.47 -23.38
N VAL A 79 8.47 -3.53 -23.22
CA VAL A 79 9.21 -2.91 -24.33
C VAL A 79 10.02 -3.95 -25.11
N LEU A 80 10.78 -4.79 -24.42
CA LEU A 80 11.59 -5.84 -25.05
C LEU A 80 10.72 -6.88 -25.76
N LEU A 81 9.62 -7.28 -25.14
CA LEU A 81 8.65 -8.22 -25.70
C LEU A 81 8.00 -7.65 -26.97
N PHE A 82 7.64 -6.37 -26.94
CA PHE A 82 7.08 -5.66 -28.09
C PHE A 82 8.06 -5.61 -29.27
N VAL A 83 9.33 -5.28 -29.01
CA VAL A 83 10.40 -5.28 -30.04
C VAL A 83 10.64 -6.69 -30.59
N LEU A 84 10.67 -7.70 -29.73
CA LEU A 84 10.85 -9.10 -30.13
C LEU A 84 9.70 -9.61 -31.02
N LEU A 85 8.45 -9.35 -30.62
CA LEU A 85 7.27 -9.74 -31.39
C LEU A 85 7.20 -9.01 -32.73
N THR A 86 7.50 -7.71 -32.74
CA THR A 86 7.63 -6.93 -33.96
C THR A 86 8.61 -7.58 -34.93
N ARG A 87 9.81 -7.90 -34.45
CA ARG A 87 10.85 -8.51 -35.28
C ARG A 87 10.41 -9.86 -35.84
N LEU A 88 9.83 -10.73 -35.02
CA LEU A 88 9.41 -12.07 -35.47
C LEU A 88 8.26 -12.02 -36.48
N VAL A 89 7.26 -11.18 -36.24
CA VAL A 89 6.12 -11.05 -37.16
C VAL A 89 6.57 -10.44 -38.50
N THR A 90 7.36 -9.36 -38.49
CA THR A 90 7.90 -8.75 -39.72
C THR A 90 8.84 -9.69 -40.47
N TYR A 91 9.66 -10.48 -39.75
CA TYR A 91 10.53 -11.48 -40.34
C TYR A 91 9.74 -12.51 -41.19
N PHE A 92 8.62 -13.05 -40.68
CA PHE A 92 7.80 -13.99 -41.46
C PHE A 92 6.88 -13.34 -42.48
N LEU A 93 6.14 -12.30 -42.08
CA LEU A 93 5.06 -11.71 -42.87
C LEU A 93 5.53 -10.71 -43.92
N HIS A 94 6.77 -10.23 -43.81
CA HIS A 94 7.40 -9.33 -44.76
C HIS A 94 8.63 -9.97 -45.42
N ASN A 95 9.68 -10.27 -44.65
CA ASN A 95 10.96 -10.70 -45.22
C ASN A 95 10.87 -12.07 -45.91
N LYS A 96 10.19 -13.05 -45.29
CA LYS A 96 10.03 -14.39 -45.91
C LYS A 96 9.02 -14.46 -47.05
N PHE A 97 8.14 -13.48 -47.16
CA PHE A 97 7.39 -13.25 -48.39
C PHE A 97 8.28 -12.67 -49.50
N ALA A 98 9.14 -11.69 -49.18
CA ALA A 98 10.06 -11.09 -50.14
C ALA A 98 11.11 -12.09 -50.67
N ASP A 99 11.66 -12.94 -49.79
CA ASP A 99 12.62 -14.01 -50.13
C ASP A 99 11.98 -15.21 -50.87
N GLN A 100 10.70 -15.13 -51.26
CA GLN A 100 9.90 -16.21 -51.89
C GLN A 100 9.78 -17.53 -51.10
N THR A 101 10.42 -17.64 -49.93
CA THR A 101 10.42 -18.86 -49.11
C THR A 101 8.99 -19.24 -48.71
N LEU A 102 8.19 -18.25 -48.33
CA LEU A 102 6.81 -18.47 -47.92
C LEU A 102 5.91 -18.74 -49.14
N THR A 103 6.21 -18.14 -50.30
CA THR A 103 5.54 -18.41 -51.59
C THR A 103 5.74 -19.87 -52.01
N ILE A 104 6.96 -20.42 -51.90
CA ILE A 104 7.25 -21.84 -52.21
C ILE A 104 6.42 -22.79 -51.31
N ILE A 105 6.28 -22.46 -50.02
CA ILE A 105 5.48 -23.24 -49.07
C ILE A 105 3.99 -23.15 -49.40
N LEU A 106 3.50 -21.98 -49.84
CA LEU A 106 2.11 -21.78 -50.26
C LEU A 106 1.77 -22.47 -51.58
N GLN A 107 2.76 -22.70 -52.46
CA GLN A 107 2.59 -23.46 -53.70
C GLN A 107 2.46 -24.98 -53.47
N GLN A 108 2.86 -25.47 -52.29
CA GLN A 108 2.59 -26.86 -51.89
C GLN A 108 1.09 -27.05 -51.61
N LYS A 109 0.56 -28.28 -51.67
CA LYS A 109 -0.86 -28.62 -51.42
C LYS A 109 -1.30 -28.46 -49.95
N THR A 110 -0.85 -27.40 -49.27
CA THR A 110 -1.14 -27.07 -47.87
C THR A 110 -2.14 -25.92 -47.83
N PRO A 111 -3.22 -26.00 -47.04
CA PRO A 111 -4.16 -24.89 -46.93
C PRO A 111 -3.48 -23.68 -46.29
N ARG A 112 -3.66 -22.49 -46.89
CA ARG A 112 -2.98 -21.24 -46.50
C ARG A 112 -3.21 -20.86 -45.03
N ILE A 113 -4.41 -21.11 -44.52
CA ILE A 113 -4.74 -20.86 -43.12
C ILE A 113 -3.88 -21.72 -42.16
N PHE A 114 -3.50 -22.95 -42.53
CA PHE A 114 -2.59 -23.76 -41.70
C PHE A 114 -1.18 -23.19 -41.68
N VAL A 115 -0.71 -22.62 -42.79
CA VAL A 115 0.60 -21.94 -42.83
C VAL A 115 0.59 -20.73 -41.90
N PHE A 116 -0.43 -19.88 -41.99
CA PHE A 116 -0.59 -18.72 -41.10
C PHE A 116 -0.65 -19.14 -39.62
N THR A 117 -1.54 -20.08 -39.28
CA THR A 117 -1.68 -20.56 -37.89
C THR A 117 -0.39 -21.21 -37.38
N SER A 118 0.36 -21.93 -38.22
CA SER A 118 1.66 -22.50 -37.82
C SER A 118 2.70 -21.42 -37.53
N ILE A 119 2.80 -20.36 -38.35
CA ILE A 119 3.70 -19.22 -38.07
C ILE A 119 3.32 -18.57 -36.74
N TRP A 120 2.04 -18.27 -36.57
CA TRP A 120 1.51 -17.61 -35.38
C TRP A 120 1.76 -18.45 -34.11
N LEU A 121 1.49 -19.75 -34.19
CA LEU A 121 1.74 -20.70 -33.10
C LEU A 121 3.24 -20.83 -32.78
N SER A 122 4.12 -20.87 -33.78
CA SER A 122 5.57 -20.94 -33.57
C SER A 122 6.12 -19.71 -32.85
N ILE A 123 5.67 -18.51 -33.25
CA ILE A 123 6.05 -17.25 -32.58
C ILE A 123 5.54 -17.27 -31.14
N PHE A 124 4.26 -17.62 -30.93
CA PHE A 124 3.65 -17.71 -29.61
C PHE A 124 4.39 -18.65 -28.66
N LEU A 125 4.70 -19.88 -29.11
CA LEU A 125 5.36 -20.88 -28.27
C LEU A 125 6.76 -20.46 -27.85
N ILE A 126 7.58 -19.96 -28.77
CA ILE A 126 8.96 -19.55 -28.46
C ILE A 126 8.98 -18.34 -27.53
N THR A 127 8.16 -17.33 -27.80
CA THR A 127 8.11 -16.12 -26.96
C THR A 127 7.56 -16.42 -25.57
N THR A 128 6.54 -17.28 -25.47
CA THR A 128 6.01 -17.74 -24.19
C THR A 128 7.05 -18.55 -23.41
N LEU A 129 7.79 -19.44 -24.08
CA LEU A 129 8.86 -20.21 -23.44
C LEU A 129 9.96 -19.30 -22.88
N LEU A 130 10.39 -18.29 -23.65
CA LEU A 130 11.35 -17.29 -23.19
C LEU A 130 10.83 -16.51 -21.98
N GLN A 131 9.56 -16.11 -22.00
CA GLN A 131 8.94 -15.39 -20.89
C GLN A 131 8.81 -16.25 -19.63
N CYS A 132 8.44 -17.53 -19.77
CA CYS A 132 8.40 -18.48 -18.67
C CYS A 132 9.80 -18.71 -18.08
N ALA A 133 10.83 -18.88 -18.92
CA ALA A 133 12.20 -19.09 -18.47
C ALA A 133 12.75 -17.88 -17.71
N THR A 134 12.56 -16.67 -18.23
CA THR A 134 13.01 -15.43 -17.60
C THR A 134 12.25 -15.14 -16.30
N SER A 135 10.93 -15.38 -16.28
CA SER A 135 10.12 -15.27 -15.06
C SER A 135 10.54 -16.28 -13.99
N ALA A 136 10.82 -17.53 -14.36
CA ALA A 136 11.31 -18.55 -13.44
C ALA A 136 12.67 -18.17 -12.84
N LEU A 137 13.57 -17.58 -13.64
CA LEU A 137 14.88 -17.10 -13.18
C LEU A 137 14.74 -16.02 -12.10
N ILE A 138 13.97 -14.96 -12.35
CA ILE A 138 13.83 -13.85 -11.40
C ILE A 138 13.05 -14.27 -10.14
N ILE A 139 12.06 -15.17 -10.27
CA ILE A 139 11.35 -15.76 -9.13
C ILE A 139 12.29 -16.61 -8.29
N GLY A 140 13.14 -17.44 -8.91
CA GLY A 140 14.10 -18.29 -8.22
C GLY A 140 15.07 -17.48 -7.35
N ILE A 141 15.56 -16.35 -7.87
CA ILE A 141 16.45 -15.44 -7.13
C ILE A 141 15.72 -14.73 -5.96
N ASN A 142 14.42 -14.45 -6.13
CA ASN A 142 13.63 -13.68 -5.16
C ASN A 142 12.64 -14.53 -4.33
N VAL A 143 12.87 -15.84 -4.23
CA VAL A 143 11.94 -16.80 -3.59
C VAL A 143 11.60 -16.46 -2.13
N ASN A 144 12.55 -15.85 -1.40
CA ASN A 144 12.38 -15.47 -0.01
C ASN A 144 11.47 -14.24 0.18
N ASN A 145 11.10 -13.53 -0.89
CA ASN A 145 10.23 -12.37 -0.84
C ASN A 145 8.85 -12.67 -1.45
N LEU A 146 7.92 -13.13 -0.62
CA LEU A 146 6.57 -13.54 -1.04
C LEU A 146 5.81 -12.44 -1.83
N PRO A 147 5.78 -11.15 -1.40
CA PRO A 147 5.24 -10.06 -2.22
C PRO A 147 5.84 -9.95 -3.62
N ALA A 148 7.17 -10.04 -3.76
CA ALA A 148 7.84 -10.01 -5.06
C ALA A 148 7.49 -11.22 -5.92
N VAL A 149 7.42 -12.42 -5.33
CA VAL A 149 7.02 -13.65 -6.04
C VAL A 149 5.59 -13.51 -6.60
N ARG A 150 4.65 -13.03 -5.78
CA ARG A 150 3.27 -12.75 -6.23
C ARG A 150 3.25 -11.77 -7.40
N TYR A 151 3.98 -10.66 -7.28
CA TYR A 151 4.09 -9.66 -8.33
C TYR A 151 4.60 -10.27 -9.64
N LEU A 152 5.68 -11.05 -9.58
CA LEU A 152 6.30 -11.68 -10.74
C LEU A 152 5.42 -12.73 -11.40
N PHE A 153 4.64 -13.49 -10.61
CA PHE A 153 3.67 -14.44 -11.15
C PHE A 153 2.54 -13.74 -11.91
N ILE A 154 2.02 -12.62 -11.38
CA ILE A 154 1.01 -11.82 -12.06
C ILE A 154 1.58 -11.20 -13.33
N ASN A 155 2.86 -10.77 -13.31
CA ASN A 155 3.55 -10.29 -14.50
C ASN A 155 3.61 -11.39 -15.57
N LEU A 156 4.02 -12.61 -15.22
CA LEU A 156 4.05 -13.74 -16.16
C LEU A 156 2.69 -13.94 -16.85
N VAL A 157 1.60 -14.02 -16.08
CA VAL A 157 0.25 -14.22 -16.63
C VAL A 157 -0.14 -13.08 -17.57
N MET A 158 0.07 -11.82 -17.15
CA MET A 158 -0.27 -10.65 -17.94
C MET A 158 0.55 -10.55 -19.23
N GLN A 159 1.84 -10.88 -19.20
CA GLN A 159 2.70 -10.86 -20.39
C GLN A 159 2.28 -11.94 -21.38
N VAL A 160 2.01 -13.16 -20.93
CA VAL A 160 1.55 -14.25 -21.82
C VAL A 160 0.25 -13.88 -22.53
N VAL A 161 -0.69 -13.27 -21.81
CA VAL A 161 -1.92 -12.73 -22.41
C VAL A 161 -1.59 -11.62 -23.41
N SER A 162 -0.70 -10.69 -23.05
CA SER A 162 -0.30 -9.56 -23.91
C SER A 162 0.37 -10.00 -25.22
N ILE A 163 1.12 -11.11 -25.23
CA ILE A 163 1.72 -11.69 -26.44
C ILE A 163 0.66 -11.91 -27.53
N ILE A 164 -0.50 -12.47 -27.15
CA ILE A 164 -1.59 -12.79 -28.08
C ILE A 164 -2.14 -11.52 -28.74
N PHE A 165 -2.43 -10.49 -27.93
CA PHE A 165 -2.98 -9.22 -28.40
C PHE A 165 -1.99 -8.47 -29.29
N ILE A 166 -0.73 -8.34 -28.84
CA ILE A 166 0.33 -7.64 -29.58
C ILE A 166 0.60 -8.33 -30.91
N MET A 167 0.68 -9.67 -30.92
CA MET A 167 0.95 -10.42 -32.14
C MET A 167 -0.17 -10.28 -33.18
N ALA A 168 -1.44 -10.30 -32.75
CA ALA A 168 -2.57 -10.06 -33.64
C ALA A 168 -2.52 -8.66 -34.25
N PHE A 169 -2.28 -7.64 -33.43
CA PHE A 169 -2.14 -6.25 -33.88
C PHE A 169 -1.00 -6.08 -34.88
N ILE A 170 0.22 -6.55 -34.55
CA ILE A 170 1.39 -6.41 -35.43
C ILE A 170 1.18 -7.18 -36.74
N SER A 171 0.53 -8.35 -36.69
CA SER A 171 0.24 -9.13 -37.90
C SER A 171 -0.69 -8.38 -38.84
N LEU A 172 -1.72 -7.71 -38.31
CA LEU A 172 -2.65 -6.90 -39.10
C LEU A 172 -1.92 -5.72 -39.76
N ILE A 173 -1.20 -4.90 -39.00
CA ILE A 173 -0.53 -3.72 -39.55
C ILE A 173 0.56 -4.10 -40.56
N THR A 174 1.29 -5.21 -40.31
CA THR A 174 2.34 -5.71 -41.21
C THR A 174 1.77 -6.16 -42.56
N MET A 175 0.53 -6.63 -42.56
CA MET A 175 -0.17 -7.07 -43.77
C MET A 175 -0.81 -5.92 -44.55
N LEU A 176 -1.22 -4.85 -43.87
CA LEU A 176 -1.92 -3.72 -44.48
C LEU A 176 -1.00 -2.61 -44.99
N LEU A 177 0.12 -2.37 -44.29
CA LEU A 177 0.91 -1.14 -44.45
C LEU A 177 2.30 -1.42 -45.03
N LYS A 178 2.94 -0.38 -45.55
CA LYS A 178 4.35 -0.42 -45.96
C LYS A 178 5.26 -0.39 -44.72
N GLN A 179 6.45 -0.99 -44.85
CA GLN A 179 7.44 -1.10 -43.78
C GLN A 179 7.76 0.24 -43.09
N GLN A 180 7.91 1.32 -43.84
CA GLN A 180 8.18 2.66 -43.29
C GLN A 180 7.05 3.14 -42.37
N ILE A 181 5.79 2.95 -42.77
CA ILE A 181 4.62 3.36 -41.98
C ILE A 181 4.51 2.49 -40.71
N ILE A 182 4.78 1.18 -40.84
CA ILE A 182 4.80 0.25 -39.71
C ILE A 182 5.84 0.71 -38.67
N SER A 183 7.06 1.04 -39.10
CA SER A 183 8.11 1.53 -38.20
C SER A 183 7.68 2.81 -37.47
N ILE A 184 7.07 3.78 -38.18
CA ILE A 184 6.56 5.02 -37.56
C ILE A 184 5.52 4.70 -36.46
N ILE A 185 4.51 3.89 -36.78
CA ILE A 185 3.44 3.52 -35.83
C ILE A 185 4.03 2.81 -34.60
N LEU A 186 4.93 1.87 -34.80
CA LEU A 186 5.54 1.10 -33.72
C LEU A 186 6.42 1.98 -32.82
N SER A 187 7.15 2.95 -33.38
CA SER A 187 7.90 3.94 -32.61
C SER A 187 6.99 4.83 -31.76
N PHE A 188 5.84 5.27 -32.29
CA PHE A 188 4.86 6.04 -31.51
C PHE A 188 4.27 5.22 -30.36
N ILE A 189 3.96 3.95 -30.58
CA ILE A 189 3.46 3.06 -29.52
C ILE A 189 4.52 2.86 -28.44
N LEU A 190 5.78 2.65 -28.82
CA LEU A 190 6.88 2.51 -27.87
C LEU A 190 7.03 3.76 -26.99
N LEU A 191 6.98 4.95 -27.60
CA LEU A 191 7.02 6.22 -26.88
C LEU A 191 5.82 6.37 -25.93
N SER A 192 4.64 5.94 -26.37
CA SER A 192 3.41 6.02 -25.57
C SER A 192 3.45 5.19 -24.29
N ILE A 193 4.25 4.12 -24.23
CA ILE A 193 4.42 3.30 -23.01
C ILE A 193 5.03 4.12 -21.88
N PHE A 194 5.99 5.00 -22.19
CA PHE A 194 6.64 5.87 -21.20
C PHE A 194 5.83 7.13 -20.92
N LEU A 195 5.20 7.72 -21.95
CA LEU A 195 4.35 8.91 -21.82
C LEU A 195 2.98 8.62 -21.17
N ALA A 196 2.59 7.36 -21.05
CA ALA A 196 1.29 6.96 -20.48
C ALA A 196 1.06 7.50 -19.06
N SER A 197 2.13 7.79 -18.32
CA SER A 197 2.07 8.34 -16.96
C SER A 197 1.74 9.84 -16.89
N LEU A 198 1.94 10.61 -17.97
CA LEU A 198 1.71 12.06 -17.96
C LEU A 198 0.26 12.44 -17.64
N PRO A 199 -0.77 11.84 -18.28
CA PRO A 199 -2.16 12.09 -17.90
C PRO A 199 -2.43 11.87 -16.41
N GLN A 200 -1.79 10.86 -15.81
CA GLN A 200 -1.94 10.56 -14.39
C GLN A 200 -1.33 11.64 -13.49
N GLN A 201 -0.18 12.18 -13.86
CA GLN A 201 0.48 13.25 -13.11
C GLN A 201 -0.33 14.55 -13.18
N LEU A 202 -0.86 14.87 -14.37
CA LEU A 202 -1.79 15.98 -14.55
C LEU A 202 -3.05 15.79 -13.69
N PHE A 203 -3.57 14.56 -13.63
CA PHE A 203 -4.71 14.23 -12.77
C PHE A 203 -4.42 14.48 -11.30
N ASN A 204 -3.28 14.00 -10.79
CA ASN A 204 -2.90 14.22 -9.39
C ASN A 204 -2.77 15.71 -9.07
N SER A 205 -2.06 16.45 -9.91
CA SER A 205 -1.90 17.91 -9.76
C SER A 205 -3.24 18.63 -9.77
N LYS A 206 -4.19 18.22 -10.63
CA LYS A 206 -5.53 18.81 -10.64
C LYS A 206 -6.34 18.45 -9.39
N MET A 207 -6.23 17.23 -8.86
CA MET A 207 -6.93 16.84 -7.63
C MET A 207 -6.43 17.58 -6.38
N GLU A 208 -5.19 18.06 -6.39
CA GLU A 208 -4.63 18.88 -5.30
C GLU A 208 -5.11 20.34 -5.34
N THR A 209 -5.68 20.79 -6.46
CA THR A 209 -6.13 22.18 -6.66
C THR A 209 -7.65 22.34 -6.59
N ILE A 210 -8.43 21.30 -6.91
CA ILE A 210 -9.90 21.38 -6.82
C ILE A 210 -10.35 21.21 -5.36
N ASN A 211 -11.05 22.23 -4.85
CA ASN A 211 -11.72 22.19 -3.54
C ASN A 211 -13.18 21.77 -3.71
N ILE A 212 -13.61 20.79 -2.93
CA ILE A 212 -14.99 20.33 -2.84
C ILE A 212 -15.61 20.91 -1.58
N THR A 213 -16.72 21.63 -1.74
CA THR A 213 -17.48 22.20 -0.64
C THR A 213 -18.46 21.15 -0.09
N LEU A 214 -18.40 20.93 1.22
CA LEU A 214 -19.31 20.06 1.96
C LEU A 214 -20.07 20.88 3.01
N VAL A 215 -21.32 20.51 3.28
CA VAL A 215 -22.17 21.12 4.30
C VAL A 215 -22.45 20.08 5.39
N LYS A 216 -22.11 20.42 6.64
CA LYS A 216 -22.40 19.61 7.82
C LYS A 216 -23.88 19.73 8.22
N GLU A 217 -24.31 18.89 9.16
CA GLU A 217 -25.69 18.90 9.66
C GLU A 217 -26.06 20.20 10.39
N ASP A 218 -25.08 20.88 10.99
CA ASP A 218 -25.21 22.21 11.60
C ASP A 218 -25.22 23.37 10.56
N LYS A 219 -25.26 23.04 9.27
CA LYS A 219 -25.17 23.97 8.12
C LYS A 219 -23.83 24.72 7.99
N SER A 220 -22.81 24.35 8.76
CA SER A 220 -21.46 24.89 8.54
C SER A 220 -20.86 24.33 7.25
N GLU A 221 -20.19 25.21 6.50
CA GLU A 221 -19.45 24.83 5.31
C GLU A 221 -18.02 24.43 5.66
N ILE A 222 -17.57 23.33 5.07
CA ILE A 222 -16.17 22.89 5.12
C ILE A 222 -15.69 22.61 3.70
N ARG A 223 -14.40 22.84 3.46
CA ARG A 223 -13.79 22.65 2.15
C ARG A 223 -12.65 21.66 2.29
N TYR A 224 -12.65 20.65 1.44
CA TYR A 224 -11.57 19.67 1.32
C TYR A 224 -11.06 19.65 -0.11
N LYS A 225 -9.76 19.43 -0.28
CA LYS A 225 -9.23 19.12 -1.60
C LYS A 225 -9.74 17.76 -2.06
N ALA A 226 -9.95 17.58 -3.36
CA ALA A 226 -10.35 16.28 -3.90
C ALA A 226 -9.32 15.17 -3.56
N SER A 227 -8.03 15.51 -3.49
CA SER A 227 -6.98 14.59 -3.04
C SER A 227 -7.15 14.14 -1.58
N GLU A 228 -7.51 15.04 -0.66
CA GLU A 228 -7.74 14.73 0.75
C GLU A 228 -8.93 13.80 0.95
N ILE A 229 -10.02 14.06 0.22
CA ILE A 229 -11.19 13.16 0.19
C ILE A 229 -10.75 11.77 -0.28
N ASN A 230 -10.02 11.69 -1.39
CA ASN A 230 -9.54 10.41 -1.90
C ASN A 230 -8.63 9.69 -0.91
N HIS A 231 -7.71 10.39 -0.24
CA HIS A 231 -6.83 9.80 0.77
C HIS A 231 -7.61 9.22 1.96
N ALA A 232 -8.61 9.94 2.47
CA ALA A 232 -9.45 9.48 3.58
C ALA A 232 -10.18 8.18 3.24
N PHE A 233 -10.73 8.08 2.03
CA PHE A 233 -11.40 6.86 1.58
C PHE A 233 -10.44 5.70 1.30
N VAL A 234 -9.31 5.96 0.64
CA VAL A 234 -8.30 4.94 0.33
C VAL A 234 -7.72 4.35 1.62
N LEU A 235 -7.45 5.19 2.62
CA LEU A 235 -7.00 4.74 3.93
C LEU A 235 -8.02 3.78 4.57
N ASN A 236 -9.28 4.20 4.66
CA ASN A 236 -10.33 3.40 5.29
C ASN A 236 -10.57 2.07 4.53
N GLU A 237 -10.52 2.09 3.19
CA GLU A 237 -10.62 0.88 2.37
C GLU A 237 -9.44 -0.07 2.61
N ASN A 238 -8.22 0.45 2.64
CA ASN A 238 -7.01 -0.33 2.88
C ASN A 238 -6.99 -0.94 4.29
N ILE A 239 -7.36 -0.16 5.33
CA ILE A 239 -7.47 -0.68 6.70
C ILE A 239 -8.51 -1.81 6.77
N LYS A 240 -9.69 -1.62 6.17
CA LYS A 240 -10.75 -2.65 6.16
C LYS A 240 -10.31 -3.96 5.51
N LYS A 241 -9.47 -3.88 4.47
CA LYS A 241 -8.86 -5.01 3.76
C LYS A 241 -7.63 -5.61 4.45
N GLY A 242 -7.13 -5.01 5.53
CA GLY A 242 -5.87 -5.41 6.17
C GLY A 242 -4.63 -5.09 5.34
N GLN A 243 -4.70 -4.08 4.48
CA GLN A 243 -3.64 -3.61 3.59
C GLN A 243 -2.78 -2.52 4.25
N ILE A 244 -2.33 -2.80 5.48
CA ILE A 244 -1.50 -1.94 6.30
C ILE A 244 -0.73 -2.83 7.30
N LYS A 245 0.37 -2.33 7.85
CA LYS A 245 1.03 -3.00 8.97
C LYS A 245 0.08 -3.11 10.18
N PHE A 246 0.20 -4.19 10.95
CA PHE A 246 -0.69 -4.50 12.08
C PHE A 246 -2.18 -4.48 11.69
N PRO A 247 -2.59 -5.36 10.75
CA PRO A 247 -3.89 -5.26 10.07
C PRO A 247 -5.10 -5.40 11.01
N HIS A 248 -5.02 -6.23 12.05
CA HIS A 248 -6.11 -6.45 12.98
C HIS A 248 -6.24 -5.30 13.98
N LEU A 249 -5.11 -4.81 14.51
CA LEU A 249 -5.09 -3.66 15.41
C LEU A 249 -5.59 -2.39 14.70
N SER A 250 -5.07 -2.13 13.50
CA SER A 250 -5.46 -0.98 12.69
C SER A 250 -6.95 -0.98 12.39
N LYS A 251 -7.49 -2.14 12.00
CA LYS A 251 -8.91 -2.32 11.74
C LYS A 251 -9.76 -2.14 12.99
N TYR A 252 -9.33 -2.70 14.12
CA TYR A 252 -10.03 -2.59 15.40
C TYR A 252 -10.22 -1.13 15.82
N ILE A 253 -9.16 -0.33 15.79
CA ILE A 253 -9.20 1.09 16.14
C ILE A 253 -10.01 1.90 15.12
N ASN A 254 -9.73 1.72 13.83
CA ASN A 254 -10.40 2.46 12.76
C ASN A 254 -11.92 2.20 12.74
N ASP A 255 -12.34 0.93 12.79
CA ASP A 255 -13.75 0.59 12.79
C ASP A 255 -14.45 1.15 14.05
N PHE A 256 -13.79 1.14 15.21
CA PHE A 256 -14.33 1.76 16.43
C PHE A 256 -14.51 3.27 16.26
N TYR A 257 -13.53 3.99 15.72
CA TYR A 257 -13.61 5.46 15.57
C TYR A 257 -14.64 5.88 14.53
N VAL A 258 -14.71 5.15 13.42
CA VAL A 258 -15.70 5.39 12.35
C VAL A 258 -17.12 5.13 12.86
N ASN A 259 -17.35 4.02 13.57
CA ASN A 259 -18.68 3.67 14.07
C ASN A 259 -19.18 4.65 15.13
N ASN A 260 -18.30 5.10 16.02
CA ASN A 260 -18.65 6.09 17.05
C ASN A 260 -18.56 7.55 16.56
N LYS A 261 -18.22 7.77 15.28
CA LYS A 261 -18.12 9.09 14.64
C LYS A 261 -17.19 10.06 15.38
N PHE A 262 -16.04 9.58 15.81
CA PHE A 262 -15.05 10.45 16.46
C PHE A 262 -14.38 11.39 15.46
N THR A 263 -14.14 12.60 15.91
CA THR A 263 -13.48 13.69 15.18
C THR A 263 -12.42 14.31 16.08
N ARG A 264 -11.42 14.98 15.49
CA ARG A 264 -10.39 15.68 16.27
C ARG A 264 -10.96 16.68 17.28
N SER A 265 -12.08 17.33 16.95
CA SER A 265 -12.71 18.34 17.82
C SER A 265 -13.37 17.77 19.06
N ASN A 266 -13.96 16.57 18.99
CA ASN A 266 -14.65 15.95 20.12
C ASN A 266 -13.82 14.83 20.79
N TYR A 267 -12.61 14.57 20.31
CA TYR A 267 -11.80 13.43 20.76
C TYR A 267 -11.44 13.46 22.25
N ASP A 268 -11.42 14.67 22.82
CA ASP A 268 -11.06 14.96 24.20
C ASP A 268 -12.30 15.08 25.13
N GLU A 269 -13.52 14.90 24.61
CA GLU A 269 -14.74 14.96 25.40
C GLU A 269 -14.85 13.77 26.37
N LYS A 270 -15.37 14.01 27.58
CA LYS A 270 -15.46 13.01 28.67
C LYS A 270 -16.15 11.71 28.23
N GLU A 271 -17.22 11.80 27.45
CA GLU A 271 -17.96 10.63 26.95
C GLU A 271 -17.12 9.82 25.94
N VAL A 272 -16.44 10.51 25.02
CA VAL A 272 -15.54 9.88 24.04
C VAL A 272 -14.38 9.16 24.73
N LEU A 273 -13.82 9.76 25.79
CA LEU A 273 -12.78 9.15 26.62
C LEU A 273 -13.27 7.87 27.31
N GLN A 274 -14.48 7.87 27.88
CA GLN A 274 -15.07 6.68 28.49
C GLN A 274 -15.28 5.55 27.48
N ASN A 275 -15.75 5.89 26.26
CA ASN A 275 -15.91 4.92 25.19
C ASN A 275 -14.56 4.31 24.76
N ARG A 276 -13.50 5.13 24.65
CA ARG A 276 -12.14 4.65 24.36
C ARG A 276 -11.59 3.76 25.47
N LEU A 277 -11.79 4.10 26.74
CA LEU A 277 -11.43 3.24 27.87
C LEU A 277 -12.13 1.88 27.77
N LYS A 278 -13.42 1.88 27.47
CA LYS A 278 -14.21 0.66 27.31
C LYS A 278 -13.65 -0.22 26.19
N MET A 279 -13.32 0.36 25.04
CA MET A 279 -12.66 -0.35 23.93
C MET A 279 -11.39 -1.08 24.40
N TRP A 280 -10.48 -0.38 25.08
CA TRP A 280 -9.26 -1.04 25.56
C TRP A 280 -9.52 -2.04 26.68
N ASN A 281 -10.50 -1.79 27.56
CA ASN A 281 -10.87 -2.71 28.62
C ASN A 281 -11.48 -4.01 28.09
N GLU A 282 -12.21 -3.99 26.96
CA GLU A 282 -12.74 -5.18 26.29
C GLU A 282 -11.63 -6.16 25.84
N LEU A 283 -10.41 -5.66 25.60
CA LEU A 283 -9.23 -6.48 25.33
C LEU A 283 -8.56 -7.01 26.60
N GLY A 284 -9.00 -6.59 27.79
CA GLY A 284 -8.44 -6.99 29.08
C GLY A 284 -7.08 -6.37 29.39
N ILE A 285 -6.70 -5.29 28.71
CA ILE A 285 -5.39 -4.62 28.86
C ILE A 285 -5.40 -3.43 29.83
N ILE A 286 -6.57 -3.10 30.38
CA ILE A 286 -6.73 -2.09 31.43
C ILE A 286 -6.76 -2.81 32.79
N ASN A 287 -6.10 -2.23 33.79
CA ASN A 287 -6.29 -2.60 35.18
C ASN A 287 -7.38 -1.72 35.80
N PRO A 288 -8.57 -2.25 36.13
CA PRO A 288 -9.65 -1.45 36.72
C PRO A 288 -9.35 -0.98 38.15
N ASN A 289 -8.39 -1.61 38.83
CA ASN A 289 -8.07 -1.28 40.22
C ASN A 289 -7.23 -0.01 40.31
N THR A 290 -7.37 0.69 41.44
CA THR A 290 -6.49 1.82 41.77
C THR A 290 -5.12 1.29 42.19
N GLU A 291 -4.06 1.83 41.60
CA GLU A 291 -2.67 1.45 41.88
C GLU A 291 -1.86 2.68 42.28
N THR A 292 -1.12 2.58 43.39
CA THR A 292 -0.18 3.62 43.81
C THR A 292 1.16 3.46 43.08
N LEU A 293 1.76 4.57 42.66
CA LEU A 293 3.11 4.59 42.10
C LEU A 293 4.11 4.24 43.20
N LEU A 294 4.94 3.23 42.93
CA LEU A 294 6.08 2.92 43.79
C LEU A 294 7.34 3.61 43.26
N ILE A 295 7.94 4.46 44.09
CA ILE A 295 9.16 5.21 43.80
C ILE A 295 10.25 4.63 44.70
N ASP A 296 11.20 3.91 44.10
CA ASP A 296 12.23 3.15 44.83
C ASP A 296 11.66 2.23 45.93
N GLY A 297 10.47 1.67 45.70
CA GLY A 297 9.77 0.78 46.62
C GLY A 297 8.91 1.46 47.69
N LYS A 298 8.83 2.80 47.70
CA LYS A 298 7.96 3.58 48.59
C LYS A 298 6.74 4.13 47.83
N ASP A 299 5.64 4.32 48.53
CA ASP A 299 4.38 4.86 47.97
C ASP A 299 4.33 6.40 47.92
N ASN A 300 5.37 7.05 48.44
CA ASN A 300 5.51 8.49 48.49
C ASN A 300 6.97 8.93 48.37
N ILE A 301 7.15 10.20 48.00
CA ILE A 301 8.47 10.84 47.92
C ILE A 301 8.40 12.28 48.39
N ASP A 302 9.46 12.72 49.06
CA ASP A 302 9.57 14.09 49.54
C ASP A 302 10.16 15.00 48.44
N LEU A 303 9.41 16.02 48.05
CA LEU A 303 9.84 17.07 47.12
C LEU A 303 9.89 18.41 47.83
N LYS A 304 10.81 19.28 47.41
CA LYS A 304 10.94 20.62 47.97
C LYS A 304 10.48 21.67 46.97
N ILE A 305 9.65 22.60 47.42
CA ILE A 305 9.14 23.70 46.60
C ILE A 305 10.27 24.73 46.39
N LYS A 306 10.66 24.99 45.15
CA LYS A 306 11.60 26.04 44.76
C LYS A 306 10.89 27.40 44.63
N SER A 307 9.72 27.43 44.00
CA SER A 307 8.89 28.64 43.92
C SER A 307 7.40 28.32 43.87
N VAL A 308 6.60 29.10 44.59
CA VAL A 308 5.14 29.10 44.49
C VAL A 308 4.61 30.52 44.35
N LYS A 309 3.86 30.81 43.27
CA LYS A 309 3.27 32.13 42.97
C LYS A 309 1.73 32.07 42.83
N LEU A 310 1.14 30.88 42.95
CA LEU A 310 -0.30 30.64 42.77
C LEU A 310 -1.09 30.96 44.05
N LYS A 311 -1.64 32.18 44.12
CA LYS A 311 -2.57 32.57 45.21
C LYS A 311 -3.90 31.79 45.19
N GLU A 312 -4.36 31.33 44.03
CA GLU A 312 -5.66 30.67 43.88
C GLU A 312 -5.65 29.16 44.24
N MET A 313 -4.49 28.51 44.23
CA MET A 313 -4.37 27.10 44.62
C MET A 313 -3.92 26.91 46.08
N VAL A 314 -3.33 27.94 46.68
CA VAL A 314 -2.94 27.99 48.09
C VAL A 314 -3.88 28.95 48.82
N GLN A 315 -5.20 28.83 48.59
CA GLN A 315 -6.20 29.68 49.27
C GLN A 315 -6.16 29.57 50.81
N ASP A 316 -5.41 28.60 51.35
CA ASP A 316 -5.18 28.43 52.79
C ASP A 316 -3.83 28.98 53.31
N ASP A 317 -3.00 29.69 52.52
CA ASP A 317 -1.68 30.23 52.97
C ASP A 317 -0.66 29.18 53.52
N LYS A 318 -0.87 27.87 53.30
CA LYS A 318 -0.06 26.81 53.95
C LYS A 318 1.18 26.32 53.21
N PHE A 319 1.39 26.68 51.95
CA PHE A 319 2.60 26.28 51.20
C PHE A 319 3.44 27.50 50.86
N THR A 320 4.69 27.49 51.30
CA THR A 320 5.69 28.52 51.13
C THR A 320 6.91 28.00 50.36
N ASN A 321 7.74 28.91 49.89
CA ASN A 321 9.01 28.54 49.25
C ASN A 321 9.86 27.75 50.25
N LYS A 322 10.48 26.66 49.77
CA LYS A 322 11.31 25.70 50.51
C LYS A 322 10.57 24.70 51.39
N ASP A 323 9.24 24.71 51.40
CA ASP A 323 8.49 23.64 52.07
C ASP A 323 8.75 22.29 51.42
N VAL A 324 8.81 21.26 52.27
CA VAL A 324 8.93 19.86 51.86
C VAL A 324 7.53 19.26 51.85
N VAL A 325 7.12 18.79 50.68
CA VAL A 325 5.82 18.15 50.46
C VAL A 325 6.03 16.68 50.14
N ASN A 326 5.16 15.86 50.71
CA ASN A 326 5.14 14.44 50.44
C ASN A 326 4.17 14.18 49.27
N VAL A 327 4.69 13.65 48.16
CA VAL A 327 3.92 13.40 46.94
C VAL A 327 3.69 11.90 46.79
N SER A 328 2.42 11.53 46.64
CA SER A 328 1.98 10.18 46.25
C SER A 328 1.09 10.29 45.01
N LEU A 329 1.28 9.37 44.06
CA LEU A 329 0.50 9.32 42.82
C LEU A 329 -0.29 8.02 42.76
N THR A 330 -1.58 8.12 42.50
CA THR A 330 -2.47 6.97 42.32
C THR A 330 -3.10 7.00 40.94
N PHE A 331 -3.10 5.87 40.25
CA PHE A 331 -3.68 5.70 38.92
C PHE A 331 -4.89 4.79 38.99
N LYS A 332 -5.92 5.07 38.19
CA LYS A 332 -7.11 4.23 38.07
C LYS A 332 -7.34 3.95 36.59
N ASN A 333 -7.66 2.71 36.23
CA ASN A 333 -7.74 2.30 34.81
C ASN A 333 -6.38 2.38 34.09
N ALA A 334 -5.28 2.07 34.79
CA ALA A 334 -3.94 2.05 34.20
C ALA A 334 -3.80 0.97 33.14
N PHE A 335 -3.08 1.26 32.06
CA PHE A 335 -2.71 0.22 31.09
C PHE A 335 -1.76 -0.77 31.74
N LYS A 336 -2.02 -2.06 31.52
CA LYS A 336 -1.15 -3.16 31.93
C LYS A 336 0.23 -3.03 31.29
N SER A 337 1.26 -3.56 31.94
CA SER A 337 2.60 -3.58 31.33
C SER A 337 2.62 -4.48 30.09
N ILE A 338 3.57 -4.30 29.18
CA ILE A 338 3.70 -5.18 28.01
C ILE A 338 3.87 -6.67 28.39
N LYS A 339 4.47 -6.96 29.55
CA LYS A 339 4.60 -8.33 30.07
C LYS A 339 3.24 -8.91 30.46
N ASP A 340 2.39 -8.10 31.09
CA ASP A 340 1.05 -8.50 31.49
C ASP A 340 0.12 -8.61 30.28
N ILE A 341 0.24 -7.72 29.29
CA ILE A 341 -0.47 -7.83 28.01
C ILE A 341 -0.11 -9.15 27.29
N ASN A 342 1.15 -9.58 27.36
CA ASN A 342 1.56 -10.89 26.86
C ASN A 342 0.88 -12.06 27.59
N GLN A 343 0.61 -11.93 28.89
CA GLN A 343 -0.15 -12.95 29.64
C GLN A 343 -1.62 -12.95 29.20
N VAL A 344 -2.24 -11.77 29.05
CA VAL A 344 -3.61 -11.63 28.53
C VAL A 344 -3.73 -12.27 27.15
N TYR A 345 -2.75 -12.05 26.26
CA TYR A 345 -2.70 -12.68 24.94
C TYR A 345 -2.67 -14.23 25.02
N LYS A 346 -1.91 -14.80 25.95
CA LYS A 346 -1.82 -16.26 26.15
C LYS A 346 -3.13 -16.84 26.67
N GLN A 347 -3.80 -16.13 27.58
CA GLN A 347 -5.04 -16.56 28.23
C GLN A 347 -6.29 -16.33 27.38
N THR A 348 -6.24 -15.39 26.43
CA THR A 348 -7.40 -15.03 25.59
C THR A 348 -7.79 -16.18 24.65
N THR A 349 -9.06 -16.61 24.74
CA THR A 349 -9.67 -17.62 23.87
C THR A 349 -10.35 -17.02 22.64
N ASN A 350 -10.81 -15.76 22.71
CA ASN A 350 -11.44 -15.06 21.59
C ASN A 350 -10.41 -14.81 20.47
N LYS A 351 -10.58 -15.49 19.33
CA LYS A 351 -9.66 -15.41 18.18
C LYS A 351 -9.49 -13.98 17.65
N LYS A 352 -10.55 -13.16 17.63
CA LYS A 352 -10.46 -11.76 17.15
C LYS A 352 -9.61 -10.92 18.10
N HIS A 353 -9.89 -10.97 19.40
CA HIS A 353 -9.12 -10.24 20.41
C HIS A 353 -7.66 -10.72 20.42
N LYS A 354 -7.43 -12.02 20.29
CA LYS A 354 -6.10 -12.60 20.24
C LYS A 354 -5.26 -12.07 19.08
N LEU A 355 -5.84 -11.88 17.90
CA LEU A 355 -5.16 -11.29 16.75
C LEU A 355 -4.84 -9.79 16.97
N VAL A 356 -5.77 -9.04 17.57
CA VAL A 356 -5.53 -7.62 17.94
C VAL A 356 -4.40 -7.50 18.96
N LEU A 357 -4.41 -8.34 20.01
CA LEU A 357 -3.37 -8.36 21.03
C LEU A 357 -2.00 -8.77 20.46
N LYS A 358 -1.98 -9.73 19.52
CA LYS A 358 -0.76 -10.11 18.82
C LYS A 358 -0.17 -8.92 18.06
N ASP A 359 -0.98 -8.27 17.23
CA ASP A 359 -0.57 -7.10 16.46
C ASP A 359 -0.12 -5.96 17.39
N LEU A 360 -0.76 -5.80 18.55
CA LEU A 360 -0.37 -4.83 19.57
C LEU A 360 1.02 -5.11 20.15
N ILE A 361 1.30 -6.36 20.54
CA ILE A 361 2.62 -6.77 21.04
C ILE A 361 3.70 -6.56 19.97
N GLU A 362 3.41 -6.90 18.71
CA GLU A 362 4.31 -6.65 17.58
C GLU A 362 4.54 -5.15 17.33
N PHE A 363 3.51 -4.31 17.53
CA PHE A 363 3.63 -2.85 17.46
C PHE A 363 4.60 -2.31 18.52
N PHE A 364 4.47 -2.75 19.78
CA PHE A 364 5.44 -2.39 20.83
C PHE A 364 6.86 -2.84 20.49
N GLY A 365 7.03 -4.08 20.02
CA GLY A 365 8.33 -4.59 19.61
C GLY A 365 8.96 -3.81 18.44
N TYR A 366 8.14 -3.42 17.47
CA TYR A 366 8.56 -2.61 16.33
C TYR A 366 9.04 -1.23 16.77
N TYR A 367 8.27 -0.54 17.62
CA TYR A 367 8.62 0.80 18.07
C TYR A 367 9.90 0.79 18.93
N ASN A 368 10.02 -0.17 19.85
CA ASN A 368 11.23 -0.34 20.66
C ASN A 368 12.47 -0.61 19.81
N THR A 369 12.33 -1.39 18.73
CA THR A 369 13.43 -1.63 17.79
C THR A 369 13.79 -0.35 17.04
N TYR A 370 12.80 0.40 16.57
CA TYR A 370 13.02 1.65 15.85
C TYR A 370 13.75 2.70 16.70
N LEU A 371 13.32 2.88 17.95
CA LEU A 371 13.97 3.84 18.84
C LEU A 371 15.44 3.48 19.08
N LYS A 372 15.75 2.19 19.26
CA LYS A 372 17.13 1.69 19.42
C LYS A 372 17.99 1.92 18.19
N THR A 373 17.41 1.89 16.99
CA THR A 373 18.17 2.14 15.74
C THR A 373 18.37 3.63 15.45
N THR A 374 17.49 4.48 15.95
CA THR A 374 17.51 5.94 15.68
C THR A 374 18.36 6.69 16.70
N LEU A 375 18.47 6.17 17.92
CA LEU A 375 19.33 6.72 18.97
C LEU A 375 20.76 6.14 18.89
N PRO A 376 21.77 6.82 19.47
CA PRO A 376 23.16 6.35 19.42
C PRO A 376 23.28 4.90 19.92
N LYS A 377 24.11 4.08 19.27
CA LYS A 377 24.28 2.63 19.57
C LYS A 377 24.60 2.29 21.04
N ASN A 378 25.00 3.29 21.85
CA ASN A 378 25.35 3.16 23.26
C ASN A 378 24.25 3.68 24.22
N ALA A 379 23.06 4.03 23.72
CA ALA A 379 21.96 4.48 24.56
C ALA A 379 21.40 3.30 25.39
N THR A 380 21.32 3.48 26.71
CA THR A 380 20.61 2.54 27.60
C THR A 380 19.12 2.57 27.29
N VAL A 381 18.39 1.50 27.63
CA VAL A 381 16.92 1.42 27.43
C VAL A 381 16.22 2.61 28.09
N GLU A 382 16.67 3.00 29.29
CA GLU A 382 16.13 4.15 30.03
C GLU A 382 16.31 5.47 29.26
N LYS A 383 17.49 5.71 28.65
CA LYS A 383 17.70 6.91 27.81
C LYS A 383 16.80 6.93 26.59
N VAL A 384 16.53 5.76 26.02
CA VAL A 384 15.64 5.61 24.87
C VAL A 384 14.19 5.92 25.25
N GLU A 385 13.74 5.41 26.39
CA GLU A 385 12.41 5.69 26.93
C GLU A 385 12.26 7.17 27.25
N HIS A 386 13.24 7.78 27.91
CA HIS A 386 13.24 9.20 28.25
C HIS A 386 13.16 10.12 27.02
N GLU A 387 13.93 9.86 25.96
CA GLU A 387 13.85 10.65 24.71
C GLU A 387 12.50 10.44 24.01
N PHE A 388 11.93 9.24 24.03
CA PHE A 388 10.59 9.01 23.51
C PHE A 388 9.53 9.82 24.27
N TRP A 389 9.62 9.86 25.59
CA TRP A 389 8.80 10.72 26.44
C TRP A 389 8.95 12.19 26.07
N LYS A 390 10.18 12.69 25.99
CA LYS A 390 10.48 14.08 25.62
C LYS A 390 9.93 14.48 24.25
N LEU A 391 9.85 13.56 23.29
CA LEU A 391 9.28 13.83 21.98
C LEU A 391 7.74 13.82 21.97
N ASN A 392 7.11 13.06 22.88
CA ASN A 392 5.68 12.77 22.83
C ASN A 392 4.90 13.19 24.09
N PHE A 393 5.54 13.85 25.07
CA PHE A 393 4.89 14.25 26.32
C PHE A 393 3.72 15.22 26.10
N ARG A 394 3.61 15.85 24.94
CA ARG A 394 2.47 16.72 24.58
C ARG A 394 1.23 15.92 24.18
N GLU A 395 1.44 14.74 23.61
CA GLU A 395 0.37 13.77 23.34
C GLU A 395 -0.06 13.08 24.64
N PHE A 396 0.80 13.16 25.64
CA PHE A 396 0.49 12.81 27.01
C PHE A 396 -0.23 13.97 27.71
N GLY A 397 -1.36 13.70 28.36
CA GLY A 397 -2.04 14.71 29.20
C GLY A 397 -3.49 15.03 28.89
N LYS A 398 -4.13 14.25 28.01
CA LYS A 398 -5.58 14.36 27.76
C LYS A 398 -6.41 13.16 28.27
N TYR A 399 -5.93 12.50 29.35
CA TYR A 399 -6.62 11.54 30.24
C TYR A 399 -7.04 10.16 29.66
N LEU A 400 -6.60 9.05 30.26
CA LEU A 400 -7.27 7.73 30.20
C LEU A 400 -7.07 7.03 31.56
N SER A 401 -5.86 6.95 32.11
CA SER A 401 -5.65 6.31 33.45
C SER A 401 -5.45 7.28 34.61
N LEU A 402 -5.17 8.53 34.28
CA LEU A 402 -4.97 9.57 35.25
C LEU A 402 -6.39 10.10 35.55
N GLN A 403 -7.13 9.42 36.43
CA GLN A 403 -8.31 9.97 37.10
C GLN A 403 -7.90 10.13 38.56
N ILE A 404 -7.24 11.24 38.86
CA ILE A 404 -7.04 11.61 40.26
C ILE A 404 -8.42 12.10 40.76
N GLY A 405 -8.89 11.50 41.85
CA GLY A 405 -10.28 11.51 42.33
C GLY A 405 -11.02 12.82 42.06
N THR A 406 -12.00 12.77 41.17
CA THR A 406 -12.85 13.91 40.82
C THR A 406 -14.11 14.01 41.66
N GLU A 407 -14.29 13.16 42.68
CA GLU A 407 -15.45 13.24 43.56
C GLU A 407 -15.02 13.19 45.02
N ALA A 408 -15.52 14.20 45.72
CA ALA A 408 -15.35 14.45 47.12
C ALA A 408 -15.69 13.23 47.99
N ASP A 409 -14.66 12.64 48.60
CA ASP A 409 -14.67 12.42 50.04
C ASP A 409 -13.85 13.55 50.71
N SER A 410 -14.11 14.80 50.30
CA SER A 410 -13.63 15.98 51.02
C SER A 410 -14.49 16.17 52.26
N ASN A 411 -14.35 15.29 53.24
CA ASN A 411 -14.77 15.50 54.62
C ASN A 411 -13.94 14.63 55.58
N SER A 412 -12.63 14.55 55.35
CA SER A 412 -11.70 14.22 56.43
C SER A 412 -10.75 15.38 56.64
N ILE A 413 -11.23 16.42 57.32
CA ILE A 413 -10.37 17.29 58.12
C ILE A 413 -9.84 16.40 59.25
N LEU A 414 -8.76 15.67 58.97
CA LEU A 414 -7.99 15.02 60.01
C LEU A 414 -7.21 16.10 60.75
N LYS A 415 -7.53 16.24 62.03
CA LYS A 415 -6.76 17.00 63.03
C LYS A 415 -5.29 16.53 63.02
N ASN A 416 -4.45 17.24 62.30
CA ASN A 416 -3.02 17.48 62.55
C ASN A 416 -2.53 18.45 61.47
N ASP A 417 -1.56 19.32 61.79
CA ASP A 417 -1.09 20.49 61.02
C ASP A 417 -0.53 20.25 59.59
N LYS A 418 -0.85 19.15 58.93
CA LYS A 418 -0.39 18.84 57.56
C LYS A 418 -1.48 19.18 56.55
N ALA A 419 -1.22 20.20 55.73
CA ALA A 419 -2.05 20.50 54.57
C ALA A 419 -1.98 19.34 53.56
N GLN A 420 -3.10 18.68 53.28
CA GLN A 420 -3.21 17.65 52.24
C GLN A 420 -4.00 18.22 51.07
N LYS A 421 -3.46 18.10 49.86
CA LYS A 421 -4.13 18.52 48.64
C LYS A 421 -4.06 17.43 47.59
N THR A 422 -5.21 17.08 47.04
CA THR A 422 -5.30 16.20 45.87
C THR A 422 -4.80 16.97 44.65
N ILE A 423 -3.65 16.58 44.11
CA ILE A 423 -3.14 17.09 42.83
C ILE A 423 -3.92 16.36 41.75
N ASP A 424 -4.69 17.04 40.90
CA ASP A 424 -5.32 16.44 39.73
C ASP A 424 -4.41 16.51 38.49
N ASN A 425 -4.88 16.09 37.32
CA ASN A 425 -4.09 16.18 36.09
C ASN A 425 -3.88 17.59 35.57
N SER A 426 -4.88 18.46 35.70
CA SER A 426 -4.74 19.87 35.35
C SER A 426 -3.62 20.53 36.13
N LEU A 427 -3.25 19.96 37.28
CA LEU A 427 -2.07 20.32 38.05
C LEU A 427 -0.83 19.50 37.67
N PHE A 428 -0.95 18.18 37.63
CA PHE A 428 0.20 17.30 37.46
C PHE A 428 0.92 17.54 36.12
N LEU A 429 0.16 17.71 35.03
CA LEU A 429 0.76 17.88 33.71
C LEU A 429 1.53 19.20 33.57
N PRO A 430 0.97 20.37 33.92
CA PRO A 430 1.69 21.63 33.77
C PRO A 430 2.85 21.81 34.75
N TYR A 431 2.78 21.23 35.95
CA TYR A 431 3.75 21.50 37.02
C TYR A 431 4.77 20.38 37.25
N PHE A 432 4.50 19.14 36.82
CA PHE A 432 5.46 18.05 36.93
C PHE A 432 6.00 17.66 35.55
N VAL A 433 5.11 17.22 34.65
CA VAL A 433 5.50 16.71 33.32
C VAL A 433 6.12 17.82 32.48
N ASN A 434 5.44 18.96 32.33
CA ASN A 434 5.96 20.07 31.54
C ASN A 434 7.24 20.64 32.15
N ASN A 435 7.32 20.79 33.48
CA ASN A 435 8.54 21.30 34.12
C ASN A 435 9.75 20.37 33.96
N TYR A 436 9.52 19.08 33.70
CA TYR A 436 10.57 18.11 33.44
C TYR A 436 11.03 18.09 31.97
N TYR A 437 10.10 18.14 31.01
CA TYR A 437 10.43 18.02 29.57
C TYR A 437 10.48 19.34 28.78
N SER A 438 9.77 20.38 29.23
CA SER A 438 9.69 21.67 28.54
C SER A 438 10.90 22.55 28.85
N GLN A 439 11.38 23.27 27.84
CA GLN A 439 12.38 24.32 28.02
C GLN A 439 11.80 25.56 28.74
N SER A 440 10.52 25.83 28.56
CA SER A 440 9.80 26.87 29.30
C SER A 440 9.14 26.22 30.52
N LYS A 441 9.77 26.41 31.68
CA LYS A 441 9.23 25.94 32.97
C LYS A 441 8.10 26.87 33.41
N ASN A 442 7.12 26.28 34.09
CA ASN A 442 6.03 27.00 34.72
C ASN A 442 6.49 27.50 36.10
N ASP A 443 6.64 28.83 36.21
CA ASP A 443 7.12 29.48 37.43
C ASP A 443 6.08 29.57 38.55
N LEU A 444 4.83 29.17 38.30
CA LEU A 444 3.76 29.28 39.30
C LEU A 444 3.87 28.23 40.42
N LEU A 445 4.34 27.02 40.09
CA LEU A 445 4.74 26.00 41.05
C LEU A 445 5.92 25.24 40.47
N LEU A 446 7.07 25.36 41.13
CA LEU A 446 8.31 24.74 40.72
C LEU A 446 8.91 23.96 41.89
N PHE A 447 9.26 22.71 41.66
CA PHE A 447 10.07 21.92 42.59
C PHE A 447 11.55 22.06 42.24
N TYR A 448 12.42 21.79 43.22
CA TYR A 448 13.84 21.58 42.93
C TYR A 448 13.96 20.39 41.98
N ASN A 449 14.42 20.65 40.76
CA ASN A 449 14.62 19.66 39.70
C ASN A 449 16.00 19.76 39.04
N ASP A 450 16.88 20.58 39.61
CA ASP A 450 18.27 20.74 39.19
C ASP A 450 19.20 20.32 40.33
N VAL A 451 20.07 19.36 40.06
CA VAL A 451 21.00 18.77 41.04
C VAL A 451 22.00 19.79 41.55
N PHE A 452 22.27 20.85 40.77
CA PHE A 452 23.13 21.95 41.19
C PHE A 452 22.48 22.86 42.25
N ASP A 453 21.15 22.87 42.36
CA ASP A 453 20.43 23.71 43.33
C ASP A 453 20.22 23.01 44.69
N ASP A 454 19.79 21.75 44.68
CA ASP A 454 19.59 20.92 45.88
C ASP A 454 19.62 19.43 45.51
N GLN A 455 20.76 18.78 45.72
CA GLN A 455 21.04 17.43 45.21
C GLN A 455 20.01 16.38 45.64
N VAL A 456 19.55 16.42 46.90
CA VAL A 456 18.63 15.40 47.43
C VAL A 456 17.25 15.55 46.82
N TYR A 457 16.67 16.75 46.88
CA TYR A 457 15.31 16.96 46.40
C TYR A 457 15.21 16.98 44.86
N ALA A 458 16.26 17.42 44.16
CA ALA A 458 16.34 17.29 42.72
C ALA A 458 16.42 15.82 42.28
N GLN A 459 17.20 14.99 42.97
CA GLN A 459 17.23 13.55 42.69
C GLN A 459 15.88 12.90 42.98
N ASN A 460 15.19 13.32 44.04
CA ASN A 460 13.84 12.84 44.33
C ASN A 460 12.85 13.19 43.21
N TYR A 461 12.91 14.41 42.67
CA TYR A 461 12.09 14.80 41.53
C TYR A 461 12.38 13.95 40.29
N ILE A 462 13.66 13.70 39.99
CA ILE A 462 14.08 12.83 38.88
C ILE A 462 13.58 11.38 39.11
N ASN A 463 13.70 10.84 40.32
CA ASN A 463 13.22 9.48 40.63
C ASN A 463 11.71 9.36 40.49
N LEU A 464 10.95 10.37 40.92
CA LEU A 464 9.50 10.44 40.69
C LEU A 464 9.18 10.38 39.19
N MET A 465 9.86 11.21 38.39
CA MET A 465 9.63 11.27 36.95
C MET A 465 10.04 9.97 36.25
N ASN A 466 11.15 9.34 36.63
CA ASN A 466 11.58 8.06 36.07
C ASN A 466 10.60 6.92 36.43
N ALA A 467 10.11 6.88 37.68
CA ALA A 467 9.10 5.91 38.09
C ALA A 467 7.79 6.13 37.31
N PHE A 468 7.40 7.39 37.12
CA PHE A 468 6.25 7.77 36.31
C PHE A 468 6.40 7.35 34.85
N GLU A 469 7.53 7.66 34.20
CA GLU A 469 7.84 7.28 32.83
C GLU A 469 7.67 5.77 32.62
N LYS A 470 8.24 4.98 33.52
CA LYS A 470 8.19 3.52 33.48
C LYS A 470 6.77 2.98 33.67
N LYS A 471 6.00 3.56 34.60
CA LYS A 471 4.62 3.15 34.87
C LYS A 471 3.71 3.45 33.68
N MET A 472 3.91 4.60 33.04
CA MET A 472 3.04 5.14 32.00
C MET A 472 3.51 4.84 30.58
N HIS A 473 4.64 4.14 30.44
CA HIS A 473 5.27 3.83 29.16
C HIS A 473 4.31 3.16 28.16
N THR A 474 3.59 2.12 28.59
CA THR A 474 2.59 1.45 27.74
C THR A 474 1.50 2.43 27.30
N GLU A 475 1.01 3.27 28.21
CA GLU A 475 -0.06 4.21 27.90
C GLU A 475 0.37 5.27 26.89
N LEU A 476 1.59 5.82 27.03
CA LEU A 476 2.12 6.77 26.06
C LEU A 476 2.12 6.18 24.64
N PHE A 477 2.49 4.91 24.51
CA PHE A 477 2.42 4.20 23.22
C PHE A 477 1.01 4.06 22.67
N MET A 478 0.06 3.69 23.53
CA MET A 478 -1.34 3.65 23.14
C MET A 478 -1.80 5.02 22.68
N ARG A 479 -1.33 6.12 23.30
CA ARG A 479 -1.70 7.48 22.90
C ARG A 479 -1.16 7.88 21.55
N VAL A 480 0.12 7.63 21.31
CA VAL A 480 0.72 7.88 20.00
C VAL A 480 -0.01 7.09 18.92
N LEU A 481 -0.39 5.84 19.21
CA LEU A 481 -1.19 5.02 18.28
C LEU A 481 -2.57 5.64 18.02
N GLU A 482 -3.31 5.95 19.08
CA GLU A 482 -4.63 6.57 19.05
C GLU A 482 -4.63 7.91 18.28
N GLU A 483 -3.67 8.79 18.58
CA GLU A 483 -3.51 10.11 17.97
C GLU A 483 -3.23 10.00 16.45
N ASN A 484 -2.38 9.05 16.07
CA ASN A 484 -2.12 8.76 14.66
C ASN A 484 -3.39 8.33 13.91
N PHE A 485 -4.23 7.49 14.52
CA PHE A 485 -5.49 7.07 13.92
C PHE A 485 -6.53 8.18 13.87
N ILE A 486 -6.75 8.94 14.95
CA ILE A 486 -7.78 10.00 14.96
C ILE A 486 -7.45 11.10 13.95
N ASN A 487 -6.17 11.44 13.77
CA ASN A 487 -5.75 12.47 12.84
C ASN A 487 -6.16 12.17 11.40
N GLN A 488 -6.20 10.90 11.00
CA GLN A 488 -6.58 10.50 9.64
C GLN A 488 -8.04 10.07 9.51
N THR A 489 -8.58 9.41 10.54
CA THR A 489 -9.97 8.92 10.52
C THR A 489 -10.99 10.02 10.72
N SER A 490 -10.63 11.11 11.42
CA SER A 490 -11.50 12.27 11.62
C SER A 490 -11.95 12.89 10.30
N ASP A 491 -11.09 12.97 9.29
CA ASP A 491 -11.46 13.53 7.99
C ASP A 491 -12.46 12.60 7.28
N TYR A 492 -12.23 11.29 7.29
CA TYR A 492 -13.18 10.31 6.75
C TYR A 492 -14.56 10.42 7.41
N VAL A 493 -14.62 10.49 8.74
CA VAL A 493 -15.87 10.65 9.50
C VAL A 493 -16.55 11.98 9.14
N THR A 494 -15.80 13.07 9.07
CA THR A 494 -16.35 14.39 8.75
C THR A 494 -16.92 14.42 7.33
N ILE A 495 -16.18 13.90 6.36
CA ILE A 495 -16.54 13.88 4.94
C ILE A 495 -17.78 13.01 4.68
N THR A 496 -17.83 11.82 5.27
CA THR A 496 -18.95 10.87 5.06
C THR A 496 -20.25 11.30 5.75
N ASN A 497 -20.16 12.11 6.81
CA ASN A 497 -21.33 12.66 7.48
C ASN A 497 -21.82 13.98 6.87
N ALA A 498 -21.05 14.64 6.01
CA ALA A 498 -21.41 15.88 5.34
C ALA A 498 -22.02 15.65 3.94
N ALA A 499 -22.83 16.60 3.47
CA ALA A 499 -23.45 16.58 2.15
C ALA A 499 -22.63 17.42 1.15
N ILE A 500 -22.48 16.93 -0.08
CA ILE A 500 -21.77 17.67 -1.14
C ILE A 500 -22.63 18.83 -1.63
N VAL A 501 -22.01 20.01 -1.79
CA VAL A 501 -22.60 21.14 -2.50
C VAL A 501 -22.34 20.98 -3.99
N ASN A 502 -23.39 21.01 -4.81
CA ASN A 502 -23.28 20.92 -6.27
C ASN A 502 -22.92 22.28 -6.89
N ASP A 503 -21.77 22.82 -6.51
CA ASP A 503 -21.21 24.07 -7.01
C ASP A 503 -20.42 23.85 -8.33
N GLN A 504 -19.83 24.92 -8.86
CA GLN A 504 -19.02 24.82 -10.08
C GLN A 504 -17.78 23.93 -9.88
N ASN A 505 -17.15 23.98 -8.71
CA ASN A 505 -15.97 23.17 -8.42
C ASN A 505 -16.28 21.67 -8.44
N TYR A 506 -17.43 21.26 -7.90
CA TYR A 506 -17.86 19.87 -7.94
C TYR A 506 -18.19 19.42 -9.37
N ARG A 507 -18.84 20.27 -10.18
CA ARG A 507 -19.08 19.95 -11.60
C ARG A 507 -17.78 19.83 -12.39
N ASP A 508 -16.83 20.73 -12.16
CA ASP A 508 -15.51 20.69 -12.79
C ASP A 508 -14.75 19.42 -12.39
N TYR A 509 -14.84 19.00 -11.13
CA TYR A 509 -14.33 17.72 -10.66
C TYR A 509 -14.95 16.54 -11.42
N VAL A 510 -16.28 16.45 -11.48
CA VAL A 510 -16.97 15.34 -12.16
C VAL A 510 -16.57 15.27 -13.64
N ASN A 511 -16.60 16.40 -14.34
CA ASN A 511 -16.22 16.48 -15.75
C ASN A 511 -14.76 16.07 -15.96
N TYR A 512 -13.85 16.52 -15.09
CA TYR A 512 -12.44 16.18 -15.19
C TYR A 512 -12.18 14.69 -14.94
N VAL A 513 -12.83 14.10 -13.94
CA VAL A 513 -12.72 12.67 -13.65
C VAL A 513 -13.26 11.82 -14.80
N ASP A 514 -14.42 12.17 -15.34
CA ASP A 514 -15.05 11.41 -16.43
C ASP A 514 -14.20 11.48 -17.72
N ASN A 515 -13.67 12.66 -18.05
CA ASN A 515 -12.74 12.83 -19.17
C ASN A 515 -11.44 12.04 -18.97
N HIS A 516 -10.88 12.05 -17.75
CA HIS A 516 -9.68 11.27 -17.44
C HIS A 516 -9.93 9.75 -17.51
N GLN A 517 -11.10 9.28 -17.07
CA GLN A 517 -11.46 7.86 -17.19
C GLN A 517 -11.60 7.44 -18.65
N LEU A 518 -12.21 8.28 -19.49
CA LEU A 518 -12.31 8.02 -20.92
C LEU A 518 -10.91 7.98 -21.57
N LEU A 519 -10.06 8.97 -21.26
CA LEU A 519 -8.69 9.03 -21.77
C LEU A 519 -7.86 7.81 -21.34
N THR A 520 -7.94 7.42 -20.07
CA THR A 520 -7.18 6.27 -19.56
C THR A 520 -7.68 4.93 -20.12
N THR A 521 -8.98 4.80 -20.40
CA THR A 521 -9.57 3.61 -21.06
C THR A 521 -9.09 3.45 -22.51
N LEU A 522 -8.94 4.56 -23.24
CA LEU A 522 -8.44 4.55 -24.63
C LEU A 522 -6.92 4.40 -24.70
N LEU A 523 -6.19 4.92 -23.71
CA LEU A 523 -4.73 4.84 -23.69
C LEU A 523 -4.27 3.44 -23.23
N PHE A 524 -4.09 2.54 -24.19
CA PHE A 524 -3.80 1.13 -23.96
C PHE A 524 -2.67 0.85 -22.95
N PRO A 525 -1.48 1.47 -23.03
CA PRO A 525 -0.44 1.22 -22.03
C PRO A 525 -0.84 1.65 -20.62
N ALA A 526 -1.62 2.73 -20.49
CA ALA A 526 -2.07 3.20 -19.18
C ALA A 526 -3.07 2.23 -18.54
N SER A 527 -3.98 1.68 -19.34
CA SER A 527 -4.96 0.70 -18.87
C SER A 527 -4.29 -0.62 -18.45
N ILE A 528 -3.33 -1.14 -19.23
CA ILE A 528 -2.57 -2.36 -18.86
C ILE A 528 -1.82 -2.15 -17.55
N ASN A 529 -1.08 -1.05 -17.44
CA ASN A 529 -0.33 -0.73 -16.24
C ASN A 529 -1.27 -0.62 -15.03
N SER A 530 -2.38 0.12 -15.16
CA SER A 530 -3.35 0.27 -14.06
C SER A 530 -3.96 -1.06 -13.62
N PHE A 531 -4.31 -1.93 -14.59
CA PHE A 531 -4.84 -3.27 -14.31
C PHE A 531 -3.81 -4.16 -13.65
N PHE A 532 -2.58 -4.13 -14.15
CA PHE A 532 -1.47 -4.88 -13.60
C PHE A 532 -1.20 -4.45 -12.15
N GLU A 533 -1.10 -3.15 -11.86
CA GLU A 533 -0.82 -2.65 -10.50
C GLU A 533 -1.88 -3.10 -9.49
N GLU A 534 -3.16 -3.02 -9.88
CA GLU A 534 -4.26 -3.43 -9.01
C GLU A 534 -4.17 -4.92 -8.63
N LYS A 535 -3.78 -5.79 -9.57
CA LYS A 535 -3.67 -7.22 -9.33
C LYS A 535 -2.39 -7.59 -8.59
N ALA A 536 -1.26 -7.02 -9.04
CA ALA A 536 0.08 -7.28 -8.50
C ALA A 536 0.16 -7.00 -7.00
N GLY A 537 -0.50 -5.92 -6.56
CA GLY A 537 -0.53 -5.51 -5.16
C GLY A 537 0.78 -4.86 -4.71
N LYS A 538 0.88 -4.56 -3.42
CA LYS A 538 2.01 -3.86 -2.81
C LYS A 538 2.54 -4.61 -1.59
N GLU A 539 3.69 -4.20 -1.07
CA GLU A 539 4.19 -4.69 0.23
C GLU A 539 3.43 -3.99 1.37
N TRP A 540 2.24 -4.50 1.68
CA TRP A 540 1.30 -3.84 2.60
C TRP A 540 1.84 -3.68 4.04
N ASN A 541 2.77 -4.55 4.45
CA ASN A 541 3.44 -4.48 5.76
C ASN A 541 4.44 -3.32 5.89
N LYS A 542 4.75 -2.59 4.80
CA LYS A 542 5.59 -1.39 4.82
C LYS A 542 4.80 -0.10 5.02
N TYR A 543 3.48 -0.11 4.83
CA TYR A 543 2.66 1.06 5.11
C TYR A 543 2.40 1.16 6.60
N TRP A 544 2.97 2.20 7.20
CA TRP A 544 2.77 2.55 8.58
C TRP A 544 2.92 4.06 8.76
N PHE A 545 2.45 4.58 9.89
CA PHE A 545 2.69 5.96 10.28
C PHE A 545 4.21 6.22 10.36
N ALA A 546 4.65 7.32 9.77
CA ALA A 546 5.90 7.98 10.13
C ALA A 546 5.89 8.30 11.63
N LEU A 547 7.07 8.41 12.24
CA LEU A 547 7.19 8.43 13.70
C LEU A 547 7.11 9.84 14.30
N ASN A 548 6.54 10.77 13.54
CA ASN A 548 6.32 12.15 13.94
C ASN A 548 4.87 12.31 14.40
N THR A 549 4.62 13.12 15.43
CA THR A 549 3.33 13.28 16.13
C THR A 549 2.13 13.67 15.25
N ARG A 550 2.35 14.07 13.99
CA ARG A 550 1.31 14.34 12.98
C ARG A 550 1.52 13.53 11.72
N SER A 551 1.67 12.21 11.86
CA SER A 551 1.98 11.37 10.73
C SER A 551 0.76 11.08 9.87
N THR A 552 0.95 11.29 8.57
CA THR A 552 0.13 10.69 7.52
C THR A 552 0.71 9.33 7.11
N ILE A 553 -0.15 8.39 6.71
CA ILE A 553 0.29 7.16 6.03
C ILE A 553 0.36 7.48 4.55
N ASP A 554 1.56 7.46 4.02
CA ASP A 554 1.77 7.67 2.60
C ASP A 554 1.71 6.35 1.83
N PHE A 555 0.58 6.10 1.18
CA PHE A 555 0.37 4.94 0.30
C PHE A 555 1.07 5.06 -1.07
N THR A 556 1.79 6.15 -1.31
CA THR A 556 2.49 6.44 -2.56
C THR A 556 3.98 6.09 -2.55
N ASN A 557 4.55 5.75 -1.39
CA ASN A 557 5.99 5.45 -1.26
C ASN A 557 6.50 4.25 -2.07
N GLN A 558 5.62 3.34 -2.51
CA GLN A 558 5.98 2.21 -3.38
C GLN A 558 5.54 2.41 -4.83
N ASP A 559 5.06 3.60 -5.14
CA ASP A 559 4.51 3.92 -6.45
C ASP A 559 5.62 4.27 -7.43
N ASN A 560 5.54 3.73 -8.65
CA ASN A 560 6.41 4.16 -9.73
C ASN A 560 5.77 5.32 -10.50
N PHE A 561 6.53 6.39 -10.69
CA PHE A 561 6.11 7.63 -11.39
C PHE A 561 5.69 7.40 -12.85
N PHE A 562 6.30 6.41 -13.52
CA PHE A 562 5.99 6.03 -14.90
C PHE A 562 4.83 5.03 -15.00
N PHE A 563 4.27 4.60 -13.86
CA PHE A 563 3.17 3.66 -13.81
C PHE A 563 1.85 4.38 -13.56
N THR A 564 0.89 4.13 -14.44
CA THR A 564 -0.47 4.63 -14.29
C THR A 564 -1.24 3.77 -13.32
N LYS A 565 -2.10 4.42 -12.53
CA LYS A 565 -2.92 3.78 -11.51
C LYS A 565 -4.38 4.01 -11.77
N MET A 566 -5.21 3.08 -11.33
CA MET A 566 -6.65 3.29 -11.30
C MET A 566 -6.98 4.51 -10.45
N LYS A 567 -7.69 5.45 -11.07
CA LYS A 567 -8.29 6.59 -10.39
C LYS A 567 -9.74 6.32 -10.10
N PHE A 568 -10.30 7.22 -9.32
CA PHE A 568 -11.39 6.93 -8.42
C PHE A 568 -12.40 8.06 -8.56
N LYS A 569 -13.68 7.70 -8.74
CA LYS A 569 -14.78 8.66 -8.79
C LYS A 569 -15.53 8.63 -7.48
N PHE A 570 -15.87 9.79 -6.93
CA PHE A 570 -16.70 9.85 -5.74
C PHE A 570 -18.12 9.34 -6.04
N ALA A 571 -18.61 8.42 -5.20
CA ALA A 571 -20.02 8.04 -5.18
C ALA A 571 -20.74 8.86 -4.13
N ASN A 572 -21.87 9.44 -4.50
CA ASN A 572 -22.77 10.12 -3.58
C ASN A 572 -24.12 9.39 -3.52
N ASN A 573 -24.77 9.47 -2.35
CA ASN A 573 -26.16 9.04 -2.23
C ASN A 573 -27.06 10.11 -2.89
N PRO A 574 -27.91 9.76 -3.86
CA PRO A 574 -28.71 10.75 -4.58
C PRO A 574 -29.73 11.49 -3.69
N LYS A 575 -30.19 10.87 -2.59
CA LYS A 575 -31.15 11.48 -1.66
C LYS A 575 -30.46 12.40 -0.65
N THR A 576 -29.37 11.94 -0.04
CA THR A 576 -28.71 12.68 1.04
C THR A 576 -27.54 13.54 0.57
N LYS A 577 -27.11 13.37 -0.69
CA LYS A 577 -25.90 13.97 -1.28
C LYS A 577 -24.62 13.69 -0.49
N LYS A 578 -24.64 12.77 0.48
CA LYS A 578 -23.47 12.36 1.26
C LYS A 578 -22.57 11.45 0.44
N LEU A 579 -21.26 11.57 0.64
CA LEU A 579 -20.26 10.68 0.04
C LEU A 579 -20.33 9.31 0.71
N THR A 580 -20.52 8.25 -0.09
CA THR A 580 -20.69 6.89 0.45
C THR A 580 -19.46 6.03 0.23
N GLN A 581 -18.85 6.14 -0.94
CA GLN A 581 -17.70 5.34 -1.34
C GLN A 581 -16.99 5.99 -2.52
N VAL A 582 -15.93 5.32 -2.95
CA VAL A 582 -15.18 5.68 -4.14
C VAL A 582 -15.31 4.54 -5.14
N ILE A 583 -15.71 4.88 -6.36
CA ILE A 583 -15.95 3.93 -7.44
C ILE A 583 -14.70 3.84 -8.31
N LYS A 584 -14.23 2.61 -8.51
CA LYS A 584 -13.18 2.30 -9.48
C LYS A 584 -13.79 2.20 -10.89
N PRO A 585 -13.05 2.60 -11.94
CA PRO A 585 -13.46 2.39 -13.31
C PRO A 585 -13.63 0.89 -13.58
N ASN A 586 -14.65 0.54 -14.35
CA ASN A 586 -14.93 -0.84 -14.70
C ASN A 586 -13.96 -1.33 -15.78
N MET A 587 -12.89 -2.00 -15.35
CA MET A 587 -11.87 -2.54 -16.26
C MET A 587 -12.37 -3.61 -17.21
N ASN A 588 -13.55 -4.20 -16.97
CA ASN A 588 -14.13 -5.15 -17.91
C ASN A 588 -14.44 -4.48 -19.26
N ILE A 589 -14.80 -3.19 -19.27
CA ILE A 589 -15.03 -2.44 -20.51
C ILE A 589 -13.77 -2.42 -21.37
N TYR A 590 -12.62 -2.11 -20.76
CA TYR A 590 -11.32 -2.17 -21.44
C TYR A 590 -11.04 -3.57 -21.99
N ILE A 591 -11.26 -4.62 -21.20
CA ILE A 591 -11.06 -6.02 -21.63
C ILE A 591 -11.93 -6.34 -22.85
N TYR A 592 -13.21 -5.94 -22.85
CA TYR A 592 -14.11 -6.18 -23.98
C TYR A 592 -13.65 -5.45 -25.25
N ILE A 593 -13.20 -4.21 -25.13
CA ILE A 593 -12.65 -3.45 -26.27
C ILE A 593 -11.40 -4.17 -26.82
N GLN A 594 -10.50 -4.64 -25.95
CA GLN A 594 -9.31 -5.37 -26.39
C GLN A 594 -9.64 -6.69 -27.07
N VAL A 595 -10.58 -7.47 -26.54
CA VAL A 595 -11.05 -8.71 -27.16
C VAL A 595 -11.67 -8.42 -28.53
N GLY A 596 -12.50 -7.39 -28.65
CA GLY A 596 -13.07 -6.97 -29.94
C GLY A 596 -11.98 -6.60 -30.95
N PHE A 597 -10.99 -5.80 -30.54
CA PHE A 597 -9.88 -5.42 -31.39
C PHE A 597 -9.00 -6.61 -31.79
N PHE A 598 -8.75 -7.54 -30.87
CA PHE A 598 -8.06 -8.79 -31.13
C PHE A 598 -8.76 -9.62 -32.21
N LEU A 599 -10.08 -9.82 -32.10
CA LEU A 599 -10.84 -10.59 -33.08
C LEU A 599 -10.76 -9.93 -34.46
N ILE A 600 -10.94 -8.61 -34.53
CA ILE A 600 -10.80 -7.85 -35.79
C ILE A 600 -9.40 -8.02 -36.38
N ALA A 601 -8.35 -7.88 -35.56
CA ALA A 601 -6.97 -7.98 -36.02
C ALA A 601 -6.60 -9.41 -36.46
N MET A 602 -7.02 -10.43 -35.72
CA MET A 602 -6.78 -11.82 -36.07
C MET A 602 -7.52 -12.18 -37.37
N PHE A 603 -8.84 -11.98 -37.43
CA PHE A 603 -9.62 -12.34 -38.60
C PHE A 603 -9.22 -11.52 -39.83
N GLY A 604 -8.94 -10.22 -39.65
CA GLY A 604 -8.46 -9.34 -40.72
C GLY A 604 -7.11 -9.81 -41.27
N SER A 605 -6.14 -10.08 -40.40
CA SER A 605 -4.82 -10.57 -40.83
C SER A 605 -4.89 -11.94 -41.50
N ALA A 606 -5.67 -12.88 -40.96
CA ALA A 606 -5.88 -14.19 -41.57
C ALA A 606 -6.55 -14.09 -42.95
N TYR A 607 -7.59 -13.24 -43.08
CA TYR A 607 -8.27 -13.00 -44.34
C TYR A 607 -7.34 -12.42 -45.41
N ILE A 608 -6.56 -11.40 -45.05
CA ILE A 608 -5.59 -10.78 -45.96
C ILE A 608 -4.53 -11.80 -46.36
N PHE A 609 -3.98 -12.57 -45.40
CA PHE A 609 -2.99 -13.60 -45.67
C PHE A 609 -3.51 -14.64 -46.69
N VAL A 610 -4.76 -15.09 -46.54
CA VAL A 610 -5.36 -16.05 -47.47
C VAL A 610 -5.53 -15.46 -48.87
N ARG A 611 -5.82 -14.15 -48.98
CA ARG A 611 -6.07 -13.45 -50.26
C ARG A 611 -4.85 -12.84 -50.95
N LYS A 612 -3.71 -12.67 -50.27
CA LYS A 612 -2.56 -11.85 -50.72
C LYS A 612 -1.95 -12.27 -52.07
N ASP A 613 -2.10 -13.55 -52.48
CA ASP A 613 -1.64 -14.09 -53.77
C ASP A 613 -2.80 -14.42 -54.75
N LEU A 614 -3.86 -13.61 -54.78
CA LEU A 614 -4.82 -13.57 -55.91
C LEU A 614 -4.49 -12.44 -56.90
N LYS A 615 -3.31 -11.83 -56.78
CA LYS A 615 -2.77 -10.84 -57.72
C LYS A 615 -1.53 -11.38 -58.40
#